data_AF-A0A1Z5JIB4-F1
#
_entry.id   AF-A0A1Z5JIB4-F1
#
_cell.length_a   1.000
_cell.length_b   1.000
_cell.length_c   1.000
_cell.angle_alpha   90.00
_cell.angle_beta   90.00
_cell.angle_gamma   90.00
#
_symmetry.space_group_name_H-M   'P 1'
#
loop_
_entity.id
_entity.type
_entity.pdbx_description
1 polymer ?
#
loop_
_entity_poly.entity_id
_entity_poly.type
_entity_poly.pdbx_seq_one_letter_code
_entity_poly.pdbx_strand_id
1 'polypeptide(L)'
;MNARNELLFQSTSNDLPKTTRSQNELLRGDVASTVVDLVENNNEPTCFDETQKPEDVNHSSKRRKRQSLQFNETVTVVAIPMRNEYCRQVRSKLWSNRLELQQNIARNVVEFAAEGWNWRTVVEDERMHVCAFSGQRIHPIHCDPDFDIDRVSVLKRETL
;
A
#
# COMPACT_ATOMS: atom_id res chain seq x y z
N MET A 1 -64.00 -26.40 24.67
CA MET A 1 -63.20 -27.64 24.57
C MET A 1 -61.78 -27.22 24.25
N ASN A 2 -60.86 -27.38 25.22
CA ASN A 2 -59.48 -26.93 25.18
C ASN A 2 -58.55 -28.08 24.77
N ALA A 3 -57.55 -27.80 23.93
CA ALA A 3 -56.26 -28.50 23.84
C ALA A 3 -55.33 -27.58 23.02
N ARG A 4 -54.39 -26.80 23.58
CA ARG A 4 -53.09 -27.15 24.22
C ARG A 4 -52.28 -28.18 23.43
N ASN A 5 -51.37 -27.69 22.60
CA ASN A 5 -50.18 -28.42 22.14
C ASN A 5 -48.94 -27.73 22.72
N GLU A 6 -48.45 -28.28 23.82
CA GLU A 6 -47.09 -28.11 24.33
C GLU A 6 -46.31 -29.38 24.00
N LEU A 7 -45.25 -29.29 23.21
CA LEU A 7 -44.16 -30.28 23.14
C LEU A 7 -42.96 -29.57 22.50
N LEU A 8 -41.70 -29.74 22.87
CA LEU A 8 -41.01 -30.31 24.02
C LEU A 8 -39.53 -30.01 23.69
N PHE A 9 -38.90 -29.11 24.43
CA PHE A 9 -37.49 -28.77 24.25
C PHE A 9 -36.66 -29.95 24.78
N GLN A 10 -35.95 -30.69 23.92
CA GLN A 10 -34.99 -31.70 24.33
C GLN A 10 -33.58 -31.24 23.99
N SER A 11 -32.86 -30.87 25.04
CA SER A 11 -31.41 -30.68 25.04
C SER A 11 -30.72 -32.04 24.92
N THR A 12 -29.88 -32.22 23.91
CA THR A 12 -28.91 -33.32 23.87
C THR A 12 -27.50 -32.75 23.86
N SER A 13 -26.83 -33.01 24.98
CA SER A 13 -25.40 -32.87 25.19
C SER A 13 -24.67 -33.87 24.29
N ASN A 14 -23.65 -33.42 23.56
CA ASN A 14 -22.64 -34.29 22.95
C ASN A 14 -21.27 -33.70 23.27
N ASP A 15 -20.55 -34.44 24.10
CA ASP A 15 -19.20 -34.17 24.55
C ASP A 15 -18.16 -34.90 23.66
N LEU A 16 -16.97 -34.27 23.55
CA LEU A 16 -15.65 -34.70 23.01
C LEU A 16 -15.37 -34.57 21.49
N PRO A 17 -14.09 -34.36 21.06
CA PRO A 17 -12.83 -34.33 21.82
C PRO A 17 -12.01 -33.02 21.70
N LYS A 18 -11.05 -32.87 22.62
CA LYS A 18 -10.00 -31.84 22.58
C LYS A 18 -8.88 -32.23 21.62
N THR A 19 -8.34 -31.20 20.97
CA THR A 19 -6.96 -31.05 20.45
C THR A 19 -6.73 -31.05 18.94
N THR A 20 -6.02 -30.00 18.54
CA THR A 20 -5.11 -29.80 17.40
C THR A 20 -5.60 -29.32 16.03
N ARG A 21 -4.86 -28.27 15.61
CA ARG A 21 -4.50 -27.80 14.27
C ARG A 21 -5.35 -26.68 13.67
N SER A 22 -4.82 -25.47 13.87
CA SER A 22 -5.11 -24.22 13.18
C SER A 22 -5.39 -24.41 11.69
N GLN A 23 -6.59 -24.00 11.24
CA GLN A 23 -7.00 -23.96 9.83
C GLN A 23 -6.38 -22.80 9.03
N ASN A 24 -5.20 -22.31 9.42
CA ASN A 24 -4.44 -21.30 8.66
C ASN A 24 -3.29 -21.90 7.83
N GLU A 25 -3.28 -23.21 7.59
CA GLU A 25 -2.14 -23.93 6.99
C GLU A 25 -2.44 -24.61 5.64
N LEU A 26 -3.53 -24.25 4.93
CA LEU A 26 -3.89 -24.89 3.66
C LEU A 26 -4.17 -23.92 2.48
N LEU A 27 -3.61 -22.71 2.50
CA LEU A 27 -3.60 -21.80 1.34
C LEU A 27 -2.27 -21.03 1.23
N ARG A 28 -1.14 -21.72 1.37
CA ARG A 28 0.16 -21.25 0.86
C ARG A 28 0.50 -22.05 -0.39
N GLY A 29 -0.22 -21.75 -1.47
CA GLY A 29 0.15 -22.15 -2.83
C GLY A 29 0.93 -21.01 -3.48
N ASP A 30 2.26 -21.15 -3.49
CA ASP A 30 3.18 -20.86 -4.59
C ASP A 30 2.92 -19.64 -5.51
N VAL A 31 3.20 -18.43 -4.99
CA VAL A 31 3.57 -17.27 -5.84
C VAL A 31 4.78 -16.49 -5.27
N ALA A 32 5.54 -17.06 -4.35
CA ALA A 32 6.65 -16.39 -3.67
C ALA A 32 8.02 -16.99 -4.05
N SER A 33 8.22 -17.33 -5.32
CA SER A 33 9.53 -17.69 -5.85
C SER A 33 9.73 -16.98 -7.18
N THR A 34 10.91 -16.42 -7.39
CA THR A 34 11.34 -15.63 -8.57
C THR A 34 11.10 -14.13 -8.52
N VAL A 35 11.45 -13.44 -7.41
CA VAL A 35 12.08 -12.11 -7.52
C VAL A 35 13.00 -11.85 -6.32
N VAL A 36 14.10 -12.59 -6.23
CA VAL A 36 15.29 -12.15 -5.47
C VAL A 36 16.52 -12.52 -6.28
N ASP A 37 17.45 -11.59 -6.27
CA ASP A 37 18.82 -11.65 -6.79
C ASP A 37 18.95 -11.54 -8.30
N LEU A 38 19.30 -10.33 -8.75
CA LEU A 38 20.40 -10.08 -9.68
C LEU A 38 20.67 -8.55 -9.83
N VAL A 39 21.96 -8.19 -9.74
CA VAL A 39 22.65 -6.96 -10.16
C VAL A 39 22.64 -5.80 -9.15
N GLU A 40 23.65 -5.71 -8.27
CA GLU A 40 25.01 -5.15 -8.50
C GLU A 40 25.06 -3.61 -8.67
N ASN A 41 25.60 -3.00 -7.61
CA ASN A 41 26.47 -1.82 -7.55
C ASN A 41 26.68 -1.07 -8.87
N ASN A 42 26.07 0.11 -8.98
CA ASN A 42 26.53 1.16 -9.90
C ASN A 42 26.69 2.47 -9.12
N ASN A 43 27.93 2.69 -8.66
CA ASN A 43 28.44 4.01 -8.31
C ASN A 43 28.42 4.86 -9.59
N GLU A 44 27.43 5.73 -9.73
CA GLU A 44 27.42 6.77 -10.76
C GLU A 44 28.40 7.90 -10.40
N PRO A 45 28.98 8.55 -11.42
CA PRO A 45 30.31 9.14 -11.39
C PRO A 45 30.33 10.53 -10.74
N THR A 46 31.38 10.79 -9.98
CA THR A 46 31.72 12.13 -9.51
C THR A 46 32.15 12.99 -10.70
N CYS A 47 31.33 13.97 -11.06
CA CYS A 47 31.74 15.11 -11.88
C CYS A 47 32.71 15.96 -11.06
N PHE A 48 34.02 15.81 -11.31
CA PHE A 48 35.02 16.75 -10.82
C PHE A 48 35.81 17.28 -12.02
N ASP A 49 35.45 18.50 -12.41
CA ASP A 49 36.14 19.34 -13.39
C ASP A 49 37.36 19.96 -12.69
N GLU A 50 38.55 19.43 -12.98
CA GLU A 50 39.80 19.96 -12.45
C GLU A 50 40.27 21.11 -13.37
N THR A 51 39.76 22.30 -13.09
CA THR A 51 40.23 23.54 -13.71
C THR A 51 41.64 23.88 -13.19
N GLN A 52 42.51 24.20 -14.14
CA GLN A 52 43.87 24.71 -14.00
C GLN A 52 44.01 25.89 -12.99
N LYS A 53 45.19 26.04 -12.39
CA LYS A 53 45.58 27.11 -11.45
C LYS A 53 46.93 27.73 -11.90
N PRO A 54 47.36 28.93 -11.45
CA PRO A 54 46.73 30.26 -11.31
C PRO A 54 47.43 31.34 -12.17
N GLU A 55 46.83 32.52 -12.33
CA GLU A 55 47.59 33.75 -12.55
C GLU A 55 47.16 34.80 -11.50
N ASP A 56 48.15 35.45 -10.89
CA ASP A 56 48.06 36.31 -9.71
C ASP A 56 47.30 37.62 -9.98
N VAL A 57 46.22 37.86 -9.23
CA VAL A 57 45.66 39.21 -9.07
C VAL A 57 45.27 39.47 -7.63
N ASN A 58 45.96 40.44 -7.04
CA ASN A 58 45.89 40.84 -5.64
C ASN A 58 44.61 41.65 -5.36
N HIS A 59 43.48 40.95 -5.17
CA HIS A 59 42.26 41.55 -4.63
C HIS A 59 42.19 41.30 -3.12
N SER A 60 42.20 42.38 -2.33
CA SER A 60 41.87 42.34 -0.89
C SER A 60 40.39 41.96 -0.73
N SER A 61 40.10 40.68 -0.88
CA SER A 61 38.77 40.11 -0.78
C SER A 61 38.39 40.07 0.69
N LYS A 62 37.41 40.90 1.09
CA LYS A 62 36.71 40.72 2.35
C LYS A 62 36.16 39.30 2.34
N ARG A 63 36.78 38.39 3.10
CA ARG A 63 36.41 36.97 3.14
C ARG A 63 34.93 36.88 3.48
N ARG A 64 34.10 36.51 2.49
CA ARG A 64 32.72 36.10 2.74
C ARG A 64 32.80 34.94 3.73
N LYS A 65 32.19 35.10 4.91
CA LYS A 65 32.09 34.00 5.88
C LYS A 65 31.40 32.85 5.14
N ARG A 66 32.15 31.78 4.86
CA ARG A 66 31.59 30.55 4.30
C ARG A 66 30.66 30.04 5.39
N GLN A 67 29.35 30.09 5.16
CA GLN A 67 28.39 29.43 6.04
C GLN A 67 28.69 27.94 5.94
N SER A 68 29.39 27.40 6.93
CA SER A 68 29.63 25.97 7.03
C SER A 68 28.46 25.36 7.78
N LEU A 69 27.74 24.46 7.13
CA LEU A 69 26.76 23.62 7.79
C LEU A 69 27.50 22.69 8.76
N GLN A 70 27.19 22.79 10.05
CA GLN A 70 27.70 21.90 11.09
C GLN A 70 26.55 21.06 11.61
N PHE A 71 26.79 19.75 11.74
CA PHE A 71 25.82 18.82 12.30
C PHE A 71 25.97 18.77 13.82
N ASN A 72 24.86 18.66 14.52
CA ASN A 72 24.88 18.42 15.95
C ASN A 72 25.23 16.94 16.19
N GLU A 73 26.29 16.69 16.95
CA GLU A 73 26.74 15.33 17.30
C GLU A 73 25.84 14.66 18.35
N THR A 74 24.97 15.43 19.00
CA THR A 74 24.04 14.91 20.01
C THR A 74 22.78 14.39 19.34
N VAL A 75 22.51 13.09 19.49
CA VAL A 75 21.29 12.45 19.01
C VAL A 75 20.40 12.11 20.20
N THR A 76 19.12 12.47 20.12
CA THR A 76 18.11 12.02 21.08
C THR A 76 17.46 10.74 20.57
N VAL A 77 17.57 9.66 21.34
CA VAL A 77 16.89 8.40 21.04
C VAL A 77 15.53 8.41 21.72
N VAL A 78 14.47 8.25 20.93
CA VAL A 78 13.10 8.10 21.43
C VAL A 78 12.56 6.76 20.96
N ALA A 79 11.97 5.99 21.87
CA ALA A 79 11.33 4.73 21.50
C ALA A 79 10.12 4.98 20.61
N ILE A 80 9.95 4.17 19.56
CA ILE A 80 8.75 4.20 18.73
C ILE A 80 7.68 3.36 19.45
N PRO A 81 6.54 3.94 19.84
CA PRO A 81 5.51 3.20 20.56
C PRO A 81 4.93 2.06 19.72
N MET A 82 4.56 0.98 20.39
CA MET A 82 3.85 -0.14 19.77
C MET A 82 2.41 0.27 19.40
N ARG A 83 1.79 -0.45 18.46
CA ARG A 83 0.43 -0.13 17.96
C ARG A 83 -0.62 -0.03 19.07
N ASN A 84 -0.51 -0.83 20.13
CA ASN A 84 -1.42 -0.84 21.27
C ASN A 84 -1.19 0.28 22.29
N GLU A 85 -0.02 0.93 22.27
CA GLU A 85 0.33 2.03 23.18
C GLU A 85 -0.29 3.36 22.73
N TYR A 86 -0.64 3.48 21.44
CA TYR A 86 -1.38 4.63 20.93
C TYR A 86 -2.86 4.58 21.33
N CYS A 87 -3.41 5.76 21.63
CA CYS A 87 -4.85 5.89 21.86
C CYS A 87 -5.67 5.54 20.61
N ARG A 88 -6.94 5.17 20.79
CA ARG A 88 -7.82 4.72 19.70
C ARG A 88 -7.89 5.72 18.53
N GLN A 89 -7.97 7.02 18.81
CA GLN A 89 -8.08 8.07 17.79
C GLN A 89 -6.81 8.19 16.93
N VAL A 90 -5.64 8.08 17.56
CA VAL A 90 -4.34 8.08 16.85
C VAL A 90 -4.25 6.80 16.02
N ARG A 91 -4.56 5.65 16.62
CA ARG A 91 -4.55 4.36 15.90
C ARG A 91 -5.44 4.34 14.66
N SER A 92 -6.65 4.89 14.76
CA SER A 92 -7.59 4.90 13.63
C SER A 92 -7.16 5.83 12.50
N LYS A 93 -6.27 6.80 12.77
CA LYS A 93 -5.72 7.70 11.75
C LYS A 93 -4.43 7.15 11.14
N LEU A 94 -3.61 6.45 11.92
CA LEU A 94 -2.36 5.87 11.44
C LEU A 94 -2.56 4.60 10.62
N TRP A 95 -3.56 3.78 10.98
CA TRP A 95 -3.76 2.48 10.36
C TRP A 95 -5.17 2.33 9.83
N SER A 96 -5.26 1.94 8.56
CA SER A 96 -6.51 1.55 7.92
C SER A 96 -7.15 0.37 8.65
N ASN A 97 -8.47 0.39 8.70
CA ASN A 97 -9.24 -0.70 9.28
C ASN A 97 -9.44 -1.84 8.24
N ARG A 98 -9.89 -3.01 8.69
CA ARG A 98 -10.10 -4.17 7.81
C ARG A 98 -11.09 -3.90 6.68
N LEU A 99 -12.18 -3.16 6.97
CA LEU A 99 -13.23 -2.87 5.98
C LEU A 99 -12.71 -1.92 4.91
N GLU A 100 -12.00 -0.88 5.31
CA GLU A 100 -11.33 0.08 4.42
C GLU A 100 -10.31 -0.63 3.54
N LEU A 101 -9.51 -1.53 4.10
CA LEU A 101 -8.57 -2.33 3.31
C LEU A 101 -9.31 -3.19 2.27
N GLN A 102 -10.39 -3.85 2.66
CA GLN A 102 -11.19 -4.66 1.73
C GLN A 102 -11.82 -3.81 0.62
N GLN A 103 -12.32 -2.62 0.95
CA GLN A 103 -12.88 -1.68 -0.02
C GLN A 103 -11.80 -1.16 -0.98
N ASN A 104 -10.63 -0.80 -0.46
CA ASN A 104 -9.51 -0.35 -1.28
C ASN A 104 -9.00 -1.46 -2.20
N ILE A 105 -8.89 -2.70 -1.71
CA ILE A 105 -8.53 -3.85 -2.55
C ILE A 105 -9.55 -4.05 -3.68
N ALA A 106 -10.84 -4.07 -3.34
CA ALA A 106 -11.90 -4.26 -4.35
C ALA A 106 -11.86 -3.14 -5.40
N ARG A 107 -11.68 -1.89 -4.97
CA ARG A 107 -11.54 -0.74 -5.86
C ARG A 107 -10.32 -0.87 -6.77
N ASN A 108 -9.14 -1.16 -6.23
CA ASN A 108 -7.92 -1.32 -7.01
C ASN A 108 -8.02 -2.46 -8.03
N VAL A 109 -8.68 -3.56 -7.66
CA VAL A 109 -8.92 -4.69 -8.58
C VAL A 109 -9.77 -4.26 -9.76
N VAL A 110 -10.85 -3.52 -9.52
CA VAL A 110 -11.73 -2.99 -10.58
C VAL A 110 -10.98 -2.04 -11.50
N GLU A 111 -10.23 -1.10 -10.92
CA GLU A 111 -9.45 -0.10 -11.66
C GLU A 111 -8.38 -0.77 -12.53
N PHE A 112 -7.61 -1.68 -11.96
CA PHE A 112 -6.53 -2.36 -12.69
C PHE A 112 -7.04 -3.34 -13.75
N ALA A 113 -8.21 -3.96 -13.51
CA ALA A 113 -8.86 -4.79 -14.51
C ALA A 113 -9.28 -3.95 -15.73
N ALA A 114 -9.84 -2.75 -15.52
CA ALA A 114 -10.24 -1.84 -16.59
C ALA A 114 -9.05 -1.40 -17.46
N GLU A 115 -7.85 -1.34 -16.88
CA GLU A 115 -6.60 -0.99 -17.56
C GLU A 115 -5.90 -2.21 -18.19
N GLY A 116 -6.59 -3.35 -18.26
CA GLY A 116 -6.09 -4.57 -18.89
C GLY A 116 -5.03 -5.30 -18.08
N TRP A 117 -4.92 -5.04 -16.77
CA TRP A 117 -3.89 -5.60 -15.89
C TRP A 117 -2.46 -5.24 -16.34
N ASN A 118 -2.29 -4.06 -16.94
CA ASN A 118 -0.99 -3.59 -17.42
C ASN A 118 -0.54 -2.36 -16.63
N TRP A 119 0.43 -2.55 -15.74
CA TRP A 119 0.93 -1.48 -14.86
C TRP A 119 1.55 -0.31 -15.61
N ARG A 120 1.94 -0.48 -16.89
CA ARG A 120 2.51 0.58 -17.73
C ARG A 120 1.48 1.56 -18.29
N THR A 121 0.20 1.19 -18.24
CA THR A 121 -0.90 1.97 -18.82
C THR A 121 -1.92 2.39 -17.76
N VAL A 122 -1.53 2.32 -16.48
CA VAL A 122 -2.38 2.72 -15.36
C VAL A 122 -2.69 4.21 -15.46
N VAL A 123 -3.93 4.57 -15.14
CA VAL A 123 -4.42 5.94 -15.14
C VAL A 123 -3.80 6.70 -13.97
N GLU A 124 -3.07 7.76 -14.32
CA GLU A 124 -2.51 8.68 -13.33
C GLU A 124 -3.58 9.61 -12.74
N ASP A 125 -3.28 10.18 -11.58
CA ASP A 125 -4.17 11.05 -10.80
C ASP A 125 -4.72 12.24 -11.60
N GLU A 126 -3.96 12.77 -12.57
CA GLU A 126 -4.35 13.89 -13.43
C GLU A 126 -5.51 13.54 -14.37
N ARG A 127 -5.68 12.25 -14.67
CA ARG A 127 -6.73 11.74 -15.56
C ARG A 127 -7.95 11.20 -14.80
N MET A 128 -7.93 11.27 -13.47
CA MET A 128 -9.07 10.94 -12.64
C MET A 128 -10.07 12.11 -12.54
N HIS A 129 -11.34 11.80 -12.32
CA HIS A 129 -12.35 12.82 -12.04
C HIS A 129 -12.27 13.27 -10.59
N VAL A 130 -12.50 14.56 -10.33
CA VAL A 130 -12.60 15.08 -8.97
C VAL A 130 -14.06 15.16 -8.58
N CYS A 131 -14.44 14.47 -7.50
CA CYS A 131 -15.78 14.59 -6.93
C CYS A 131 -15.99 16.00 -6.37
N ALA A 132 -17.01 16.72 -6.85
CA ALA A 132 -17.30 18.07 -6.38
C ALA A 132 -17.69 18.14 -4.90
N PHE A 133 -18.23 17.06 -4.33
CA PHE A 133 -18.68 17.01 -2.93
C PHE A 133 -17.57 16.57 -1.96
N SER A 134 -16.85 15.48 -2.29
CA SER A 134 -15.83 14.91 -1.40
C SER A 134 -14.40 15.41 -1.68
N GLY A 135 -14.17 16.02 -2.85
CA GLY A 135 -12.82 16.36 -3.33
C GLY A 135 -11.96 15.15 -3.69
N GLN A 136 -12.50 13.93 -3.63
CA GLN A 136 -11.75 12.72 -3.93
C GLN A 136 -11.57 12.52 -5.42
N ARG A 137 -10.44 11.90 -5.79
CA ARG A 137 -10.19 11.41 -7.14
C ARG A 137 -10.92 10.09 -7.37
N ILE A 138 -11.66 10.02 -8.46
CA ILE A 138 -12.46 8.88 -8.88
C ILE A 138 -11.93 8.43 -10.24
N HIS A 139 -11.49 7.18 -10.32
CA HIS A 139 -11.09 6.58 -11.58
C HIS A 139 -12.28 6.60 -12.56
N PRO A 140 -12.08 6.94 -13.85
CA PRO A 140 -13.18 7.11 -14.81
C PRO A 140 -14.13 5.91 -14.89
N ILE A 141 -13.61 4.70 -14.67
CA ILE A 141 -14.39 3.46 -14.71
C ILE A 141 -15.58 3.43 -13.76
N HIS A 142 -15.49 4.11 -12.61
CA HIS A 142 -16.59 4.13 -11.64
C HIS A 142 -17.72 5.08 -12.05
N CYS A 143 -17.53 5.82 -13.14
CA CYS A 143 -18.54 6.69 -13.75
C CYS A 143 -19.12 6.10 -15.04
N ASP A 144 -18.59 4.97 -15.52
CA ASP A 144 -19.07 4.30 -16.72
C ASP A 144 -20.24 3.36 -16.38
N PRO A 145 -21.48 3.65 -16.83
CA PRO A 145 -22.64 2.81 -16.54
C PRO A 145 -22.61 1.46 -17.27
N ASP A 146 -21.80 1.32 -18.33
CA ASP A 146 -21.74 0.12 -19.16
C ASP A 146 -20.58 -0.82 -18.79
N PHE A 147 -19.79 -0.45 -17.76
CA PHE A 147 -18.66 -1.26 -17.33
C PHE A 147 -19.11 -2.49 -16.54
N ASP A 148 -18.84 -3.66 -17.10
CA ASP A 148 -19.07 -4.96 -16.49
C ASP A 148 -17.74 -5.74 -16.41
N ILE A 149 -17.29 -6.01 -15.19
CA ILE A 149 -16.00 -6.65 -14.91
C ILE A 149 -15.92 -8.06 -15.50
N ASP A 150 -17.06 -8.73 -15.62
CA ASP A 150 -17.12 -10.11 -16.12
C ASP A 150 -16.78 -10.17 -17.61
N ARG A 151 -17.05 -9.09 -18.36
CA ARG A 151 -16.71 -8.98 -19.80
C ARG A 151 -15.22 -8.83 -20.06
N VAL A 152 -14.49 -8.18 -19.15
CA VAL A 152 -13.03 -7.97 -19.27
C VAL A 152 -12.27 -9.30 -19.19
N SER A 153 -12.80 -10.27 -18.43
CA SER A 153 -12.18 -11.59 -18.25
C SER A 153 -12.27 -12.51 -19.47
N VAL A 154 -13.22 -12.26 -20.38
CA VAL A 154 -13.48 -13.10 -21.56
C VAL A 154 -12.46 -12.82 -22.68
N LEU A 155 -12.06 -11.56 -22.85
CA LEU A 155 -11.16 -11.13 -23.94
C LEU A 155 -9.72 -11.64 -23.82
N LYS A 156 -9.31 -12.20 -22.67
CA LYS A 156 -7.95 -12.73 -22.47
C LYS A 156 -7.81 -14.25 -22.70
N ARG A 157 -8.91 -14.99 -22.94
CA ARG A 157 -8.81 -16.43 -23.26
C ARG A 157 -8.60 -16.73 -24.74
N GLU A 158 -8.69 -15.72 -25.61
CA GLU A 158 -8.64 -15.90 -27.06
C GLU A 158 -7.28 -15.55 -27.69
N THR A 159 -6.28 -15.22 -26.88
CA THR A 159 -4.91 -14.96 -27.36
C THR A 159 -3.91 -15.86 -26.67
N LEU A 160 -3.93 -17.16 -27.01
CA LEU A 160 -2.83 -18.10 -26.86
C LEU A 160 -2.76 -19.00 -28.09
#